data_AF-A0A447TUI0-F1
#
_entry.id   AF-A0A447TUI0-F1
#
_cell.length_a   1.000
_cell.length_b   1.000
_cell.length_c   1.000
_cell.angle_alpha   90.00
_cell.angle_beta   90.00
_cell.angle_gamma   90.00
#
_symmetry.space_group_name_H-M   'P 1'
#
loop_
_entity.id
_entity.type
_entity.pdbx_description
1 polymer ?
#
loop_
_entity_poly.entity_id
_entity_poly.type
_entity_poly.pdbx_seq_one_letter_code
_entity_poly.pdbx_strand_id
1 'polypeptide(L)'
;MSQNVYQFIDLQRVDPPKKPLKIRKIEFVEIYEPFSEGQAKAQADRCLSCGNPYCEWKCPVHNYIPNWLKLANEGRIFEAAELSHQTNTLPEVVWPRLPAGPPVRRLLYAAR
;
A
#
# COMPACT_ATOMS: atom_id res chain seq x y z
N MET A 1 2.66 18.49 -14.24
CA MET A 1 3.00 17.28 -15.00
C MET A 1 1.79 16.38 -15.00
N SER A 2 1.26 16.02 -16.17
CA SER A 2 0.10 15.13 -16.30
C SER A 2 0.48 13.73 -15.79
N GLN A 3 -0.24 13.22 -14.78
CA GLN A 3 -0.06 11.85 -14.30
C GLN A 3 -0.40 10.86 -15.41
N ASN A 4 0.41 9.82 -15.57
CA ASN A 4 0.14 8.75 -16.53
C ASN A 4 -0.95 7.83 -15.99
N VAL A 5 -2.21 8.11 -16.35
CA VAL A 5 -3.38 7.34 -15.89
C VAL A 5 -3.34 5.88 -16.32
N TYR A 6 -2.57 5.53 -17.36
CA TYR A 6 -2.51 4.19 -17.93
C TYR A 6 -1.31 3.36 -17.45
N GLN A 7 -0.56 3.83 -16.45
CA GLN A 7 0.62 3.16 -15.91
C GLN A 7 0.36 1.72 -15.46
N PHE A 8 -0.89 1.38 -15.08
CA PHE A 8 -1.29 0.04 -14.66
C PHE A 8 -1.27 -1.01 -15.79
N ILE A 9 -1.23 -0.58 -17.06
CA ILE A 9 -1.12 -1.44 -18.24
C ILE A 9 0.32 -1.95 -18.38
N ASP A 10 1.29 -1.04 -18.26
CA ASP A 10 2.71 -1.34 -18.50
C ASP A 10 3.39 -1.92 -17.27
N LEU A 11 3.09 -1.39 -16.08
CA LEU A 11 3.53 -2.00 -14.83
C LEU A 11 2.61 -3.15 -14.49
N GLN A 12 3.15 -4.22 -13.91
CA GLN A 12 2.35 -5.31 -13.33
C GLN A 12 2.24 -5.14 -11.81
N ARG A 13 1.23 -5.78 -11.21
CA ARG A 13 1.15 -5.87 -9.75
C ARG A 13 2.29 -6.77 -9.28
N VAL A 14 3.06 -6.29 -8.32
CA VAL A 14 4.16 -7.05 -7.71
C VAL A 14 3.91 -7.11 -6.22
N ASP A 15 3.95 -8.31 -5.65
CA ASP A 15 3.88 -8.50 -4.20
C ASP A 15 5.27 -8.28 -3.57
N PRO A 16 5.34 -7.92 -2.28
CA PRO A 16 6.62 -7.78 -1.61
C PRO A 16 7.43 -9.07 -1.62
N PRO A 17 8.76 -9.00 -1.64
CA PRO A 17 9.62 -10.17 -1.54
C PRO A 17 9.28 -10.99 -0.30
N LYS A 18 9.47 -12.30 -0.38
CA LYS A 18 9.17 -13.21 0.73
C LYS A 18 10.44 -13.97 1.11
N LYS A 19 10.73 -14.10 2.41
CA LYS A 19 11.93 -14.80 2.92
C LYS A 19 12.04 -16.24 2.40
N PRO A 20 13.20 -16.88 2.22
CA PRO A 20 13.27 -18.26 1.74
C PRO A 20 12.48 -19.27 2.62
N LEU A 21 11.92 -20.32 2.01
CA LEU A 21 11.14 -21.37 2.70
C LEU A 21 11.91 -21.99 3.88
N LYS A 22 13.22 -22.19 3.71
CA LYS A 22 14.09 -22.80 4.73
C LYS A 22 14.04 -22.04 6.06
N ILE A 23 13.96 -20.70 6.02
CA ILE A 23 13.90 -19.83 7.19
C ILE A 23 12.51 -19.89 7.83
N ARG A 24 11.45 -19.75 7.02
CA ARG A 24 10.06 -19.70 7.53
C ARG A 24 9.58 -20.99 8.22
N LYS A 25 10.28 -22.10 8.03
CA LYS A 25 9.98 -23.39 8.67
C LYS A 25 10.49 -23.47 10.11
N ILE A 26 11.54 -22.73 10.44
CA ILE A 26 12.29 -22.89 11.69
C ILE A 26 12.23 -21.64 12.57
N GLU A 27 12.00 -20.47 11.98
CA GLU A 27 11.95 -19.19 12.67
C GLU A 27 10.54 -18.58 12.60
N PHE A 28 10.03 -18.12 13.75
CA PHE A 28 8.78 -17.35 13.82
C PHE A 28 9.07 -15.86 13.56
N VAL A 29 9.24 -15.52 12.28
CA VAL A 29 9.56 -14.17 11.81
C VAL A 29 8.58 -13.69 10.76
N GLU A 30 8.54 -12.38 10.53
CA GLU A 30 7.72 -11.79 9.48
C GLU A 30 8.18 -12.27 8.08
N ILE A 31 7.25 -12.91 7.36
CA ILE A 31 7.55 -13.64 6.12
C ILE A 31 7.83 -12.71 4.93
N TYR A 32 7.03 -11.65 4.83
CA TYR A 32 7.12 -10.67 3.76
C TYR A 32 8.17 -9.63 4.10
N GLU A 33 8.88 -9.09 3.13
CA GLU A 33 9.83 -7.98 3.29
C GLU A 33 9.18 -6.65 2.87
N PRO A 34 9.58 -5.51 3.45
CA PRO A 34 9.05 -4.21 3.05
C PRO A 34 9.20 -3.94 1.56
N PHE A 35 8.26 -3.18 1.00
CA PHE A 35 8.51 -2.57 -0.29
C PHE A 35 9.61 -1.53 -0.13
N SER A 36 10.52 -1.47 -1.09
CA SER A 36 11.36 -0.27 -1.24
C SER A 36 10.48 0.93 -1.62
N GLU A 37 10.97 2.14 -1.34
CA GLU A 37 10.27 3.39 -1.67
C GLU A 37 9.88 3.45 -3.15
N GLY A 38 10.81 3.09 -4.05
CA GLY A 38 10.56 3.05 -5.49
C GLY A 38 9.49 2.03 -5.90
N GLN A 39 9.49 0.83 -5.29
CA GLN A 39 8.44 -0.16 -5.53
C GLN A 39 7.08 0.32 -5.01
N ALA A 40 7.05 0.91 -3.82
CA ALA A 40 5.81 1.35 -3.20
C ALA A 40 5.18 2.50 -3.99
N LYS A 41 6.00 3.46 -4.44
CA LYS A 41 5.59 4.53 -5.36
C LYS A 41 5.06 3.97 -6.69
N ALA A 42 5.81 3.07 -7.32
CA ALA A 42 5.40 2.44 -8.59
C ALA A 42 4.08 1.65 -8.46
N GLN A 43 3.84 0.99 -7.32
CA GLN A 43 2.58 0.29 -7.08
C GLN A 43 1.43 1.25 -6.73
N ALA A 44 1.69 2.37 -6.05
CA ALA A 44 0.69 3.40 -5.76
C ALA A 44 0.25 4.17 -7.01
N ASP A 45 1.17 4.41 -7.95
CA ASP A 45 0.93 5.10 -9.22
C ASP A 45 0.01 4.31 -10.17
N ARG A 46 -0.22 3.02 -9.90
CA ARG A 46 -1.23 2.21 -10.61
C ARG A 46 -2.68 2.64 -10.30
N CYS A 47 -2.89 3.47 -9.28
CA CYS A 47 -4.22 3.90 -8.88
C CYS A 47 -4.83 4.82 -9.95
N LEU A 48 -6.00 4.44 -10.46
CA LEU A 48 -6.72 5.19 -11.49
C LEU A 48 -7.36 6.49 -10.98
N SER A 49 -7.38 6.73 -9.66
CA SER A 49 -8.14 7.82 -9.03
C SER A 49 -9.59 7.88 -9.55
N CYS A 50 -10.27 6.74 -9.57
CA CYS A 50 -11.63 6.60 -10.09
C CYS A 50 -12.59 7.62 -9.46
N GLY A 51 -13.45 8.25 -10.26
CA GLY A 51 -14.46 9.19 -9.74
C GLY A 51 -15.48 8.55 -8.78
N ASN A 52 -15.73 7.24 -8.91
CA ASN A 52 -16.46 6.45 -7.92
C ASN A 52 -15.54 5.35 -7.37
N PRO A 53 -14.92 5.53 -6.18
CA PRO A 53 -13.94 4.60 -5.66
C PRO A 53 -14.61 3.37 -5.04
N TYR A 54 -14.76 2.31 -5.84
CA TYR A 54 -15.26 1.00 -5.36
C TYR A 54 -14.42 0.42 -4.21
N CYS A 55 -13.11 0.72 -4.18
CA CYS A 55 -12.22 0.27 -3.12
C CYS A 55 -12.60 0.83 -1.73
N GLU A 56 -13.02 2.09 -1.68
CA GLU A 56 -13.47 2.76 -0.45
C GLU A 56 -14.83 2.24 0.01
N TRP A 57 -15.78 2.11 -0.93
CA TRP A 57 -17.12 1.58 -0.64
C TRP A 57 -17.12 0.14 -0.14
N LYS A 58 -16.20 -0.69 -0.66
CA LYS A 58 -16.09 -2.09 -0.25
C LYS A 58 -15.29 -2.26 1.05
N CYS A 59 -14.59 -1.23 1.50
CA CYS A 59 -13.88 -1.25 2.77
C CYS A 59 -14.88 -1.06 3.92
N PRO A 60 -14.96 -1.98 4.90
CA PRO A 60 -15.92 -1.86 6.01
C PRO A 60 -15.75 -0.60 6.88
N VAL A 61 -14.55 -0.01 6.87
CA VAL A 61 -14.21 1.22 7.60
C VAL A 61 -14.17 2.45 6.69
N HIS A 62 -14.54 2.30 5.41
CA HIS A 62 -14.57 3.38 4.42
C HIS A 62 -13.28 4.21 4.37
N ASN A 63 -12.14 3.53 4.37
CA ASN A 63 -10.85 4.20 4.32
C ASN A 63 -10.65 4.92 2.98
N TYR A 64 -10.04 6.11 3.01
CA TYR A 64 -9.81 6.97 1.85
C TYR A 64 -8.66 6.48 0.94
N ILE A 65 -8.81 5.25 0.43
CA ILE A 65 -7.78 4.50 -0.33
C ILE A 65 -7.15 5.31 -1.47
N PRO A 66 -7.92 5.93 -2.38
CA PRO A 66 -7.33 6.70 -3.48
C PRO A 66 -6.50 7.89 -2.98
N ASN A 67 -6.93 8.52 -1.89
CA ASN A 67 -6.34 9.77 -1.39
C ASN A 67 -4.98 9.51 -0.75
N TRP A 68 -4.87 8.52 0.13
CA TRP A 68 -3.57 8.22 0.73
C TRP A 68 -2.63 7.50 -0.25
N LEU A 69 -3.14 6.79 -1.28
CA LEU A 69 -2.30 6.28 -2.38
C LEU A 69 -1.68 7.42 -3.19
N LYS A 70 -2.45 8.48 -3.46
CA LYS A 70 -1.92 9.69 -4.10
C LYS A 70 -0.83 10.33 -3.26
N LEU A 71 -1.06 10.51 -1.96
CA LEU A 71 -0.04 11.04 -1.04
C LEU A 71 1.21 10.15 -0.99
N ALA A 72 1.05 8.82 -1.01
CA ALA A 72 2.17 7.88 -1.08
C ALA A 72 2.98 8.01 -2.38
N ASN A 73 2.31 8.23 -3.52
CA ASN A 73 2.97 8.47 -4.80
C ASN A 73 3.76 9.81 -4.81
N GLU A 74 3.25 10.81 -4.11
CA GLU A 74 3.91 12.11 -3.91
C GLU A 74 5.08 12.06 -2.91
N GLY A 75 5.32 10.91 -2.25
CA GLY A 75 6.34 10.76 -1.20
C GLY A 75 5.89 11.32 0.16
N ARG A 76 4.63 11.75 0.30
CA ARG A 76 4.05 12.33 1.51
C ARG A 76 3.53 11.24 2.44
N ILE A 77 4.44 10.37 2.87
CA ILE A 77 4.11 9.13 3.59
C ILE A 77 3.44 9.39 4.94
N PHE A 78 3.91 10.39 5.70
CA PHE A 78 3.32 10.72 7.01
C PHE A 78 1.87 11.19 6.88
N GLU A 79 1.58 11.99 5.87
CA GLU A 79 0.22 12.48 5.62
C GLU A 79 -0.69 11.36 5.10
N ALA A 80 -0.15 10.45 4.28
CA ALA A 80 -0.86 9.25 3.85
C ALA A 80 -1.25 8.37 5.05
N ALA A 81 -0.36 8.24 6.02
CA ALA A 81 -0.60 7.46 7.23
C ALA A 81 -1.62 8.11 8.15
N GLU A 82 -1.49 9.41 8.39
CA GLU A 82 -2.46 10.17 9.19
C GLU A 82 -3.86 10.04 8.60
N LEU A 83 -3.99 10.20 7.27
CA LEU A 83 -5.25 10.03 6.57
C LEU A 83 -5.82 8.61 6.73
N SER A 84 -4.97 7.58 6.71
CA SER A 84 -5.40 6.21 6.97
C SER A 84 -5.85 6.01 8.43
N HIS A 85 -5.21 6.68 9.39
CA HIS A 85 -5.55 6.58 10.81
C HIS A 85 -6.87 7.28 11.16
N GLN A 86 -7.30 8.27 10.38
CA GLN A 86 -8.58 8.97 10.60
C GLN A 86 -9.80 8.04 10.53
N THR A 87 -9.74 7.00 9.71
CA THR A 87 -10.86 6.05 9.50
C THR A 87 -10.62 4.69 10.17
N ASN A 88 -9.37 4.37 10.47
CA ASN A 88 -8.98 3.07 11.02
C ASN A 88 -7.93 3.27 12.13
N THR A 89 -8.23 2.79 13.34
CA THR A 89 -7.32 2.89 14.48
C THR A 89 -6.07 1.99 14.32
N LEU A 90 -6.15 0.91 13.55
CA LEU A 90 -5.10 -0.11 13.38
C LEU A 90 -4.85 -0.45 11.89
N PRO A 91 -4.46 0.53 11.05
CA PRO A 91 -4.22 0.31 9.63
C PRO A 91 -3.12 -0.74 9.38
N GLU A 92 -2.13 -0.85 10.27
CA GLU A 92 -1.03 -1.79 10.17
C GLU A 92 -1.42 -3.25 10.41
N VAL A 93 -2.51 -3.52 11.12
CA VAL A 93 -2.98 -4.88 11.43
C VAL A 93 -3.98 -5.38 10.40
N VAL A 94 -4.89 -4.50 9.98
CA VAL A 94 -5.97 -4.81 9.05
C VAL A 94 -5.43 -4.94 7.63
N TRP A 95 -4.56 -4.03 7.23
CA TRP A 95 -4.15 -3.91 5.84
C TRP A 95 -3.42 -5.15 5.27
N PRO A 96 -2.42 -5.75 5.95
CA PRO A 96 -1.71 -6.91 5.41
C PRO A 96 -2.58 -8.16 5.19
N ARG A 97 -3.81 -8.17 5.75
CA ARG A 97 -4.77 -9.26 5.61
C ARG A 97 -5.77 -9.03 4.48
N LEU A 98 -5.81 -7.84 3.87
CA LEU A 98 -6.72 -7.53 2.78
C LEU A 98 -6.10 -7.88 1.42
N PRO A 99 -6.88 -8.42 0.47
CA PRO A 99 -6.38 -8.78 -0.86
C PRO A 99 -5.95 -7.56 -1.72
N ALA A 100 -6.31 -6.34 -1.29
CA ALA A 100 -6.46 -5.19 -2.17
C ALA A 100 -5.36 -4.12 -2.12
N GLY A 101 -4.25 -4.24 -1.38
CA GLY A 101 -3.20 -3.26 -1.61
C GLY A 101 -1.87 -3.34 -0.85
N PRO A 102 -0.94 -2.41 -1.16
CA PRO A 102 0.43 -2.38 -0.64
C PRO A 102 0.47 -2.03 0.85
N PRO A 103 1.21 -2.77 1.70
CA PRO A 103 1.23 -2.58 3.14
C PRO A 103 1.51 -1.14 3.58
N VAL A 104 0.48 -0.44 4.07
CA VAL A 104 0.60 0.87 4.73
C VAL A 104 1.62 0.81 5.87
N ARG A 105 1.66 -0.32 6.60
CA ARG A 105 2.66 -0.65 7.64
C ARG A 105 4.11 -0.45 7.17
N ARG A 106 4.38 -0.48 5.86
CA ARG A 106 5.74 -0.53 5.32
C ARG A 106 6.08 0.60 4.36
N LEU A 107 5.08 1.36 3.92
CA LEU A 107 5.29 2.74 3.52
C LEU A 107 5.77 3.56 4.73
N LEU A 108 5.12 3.38 5.89
CA LEU A 108 5.43 4.06 7.15
C LEU A 108 6.82 3.78 7.75
N TYR A 109 7.33 2.55 7.60
CA TYR A 109 8.65 2.17 8.13
C TYR A 109 9.81 2.48 7.17
N ALA A 110 9.55 2.87 5.92
CA ALA A 110 10.59 3.35 5.00
C ALA A 110 11.05 4.80 5.32
N ALA A 111 10.33 5.50 6.19
CA ALA A 111 10.63 6.87 6.64
C ALA A 111 11.28 6.93 8.04
N ARG A 112 11.81 5.81 8.54
CA ARG A 112 12.66 5.73 9.75
C ARG A 112 14.02 5.17 9.39
#